data_AF-A0A1S2T2Q4-F1
#
_entry.id   AF-A0A1S2T2Q4-F1
#
_cell.length_a   1.000
_cell.length_b   1.000
_cell.length_c   1.000
_cell.angle_alpha   90.00
_cell.angle_beta   90.00
_cell.angle_gamma   90.00
#
_symmetry.space_group_name_H-M   'P 1'
#
loop_
_entity.id
_entity.type
_entity.pdbx_description
1 polymer ?
#
loop_
_entity_poly.entity_id
_entity_poly.type
_entity_poly.pdbx_seq_one_letter_code
_entity_poly.pdbx_strand_id
1 'polypeptide(L)'
;MSRLGKMPVWQKWFVTSGMMICSLTGVIYLLGHELQINRVLLGNHNVLAIHGIAAIFATLALGSILPFHLKAGLKSGRKWHSGFSQLSLLSALIISGALLYYGPEWMRDTVIDVHSVIGLLFFAIFLMHQPIRLRE
;
A
#
# COMPACT_ATOMS: atom_id res chain seq x y z
N MET A 1 20.14 23.40 -12.50
CA MET A 1 19.83 22.56 -11.32
C MET A 1 18.98 21.39 -11.78
N SER A 2 19.50 20.15 -11.76
CA SER A 2 18.69 19.00 -12.15
C SER A 2 17.55 18.82 -11.14
N ARG A 3 16.31 18.71 -11.62
CA ARG A 3 15.13 18.44 -10.79
C ARG A 3 15.18 16.98 -10.34
N LEU A 4 16.04 16.69 -9.38
CA LEU A 4 16.20 15.36 -8.80
C LEU A 4 14.85 14.86 -8.26
N GLY A 5 14.41 13.69 -8.71
CA GLY A 5 13.20 13.05 -8.20
C GLY A 5 11.87 13.56 -8.75
N LYS A 6 11.85 14.34 -9.84
CA LYS A 6 10.57 14.69 -10.50
C LYS A 6 10.02 13.48 -11.25
N MET A 7 9.00 12.86 -10.68
CA MET A 7 8.30 11.75 -11.31
C MET A 7 7.49 12.24 -12.52
N PRO A 8 7.51 11.53 -13.65
CA PRO A 8 6.55 11.74 -14.74
C PRO A 8 5.11 11.70 -14.22
N VAL A 9 4.24 12.54 -14.79
CA VAL A 9 2.86 12.68 -14.31
C VAL A 9 2.09 11.36 -14.37
N TRP A 10 2.27 10.58 -15.45
CA TRP A 10 1.63 9.27 -15.59
C TRP A 10 2.06 8.31 -14.47
N GLN A 11 3.35 8.28 -14.13
CA GLN A 11 3.90 7.40 -13.12
C GLN A 11 3.42 7.80 -11.73
N LYS A 12 3.33 9.11 -11.47
CA LYS A 12 2.75 9.63 -10.22
C LYS A 12 1.31 9.18 -10.05
N TRP A 13 0.50 9.30 -11.10
CA TRP A 13 -0.88 8.84 -11.08
C TRP A 13 -0.96 7.34 -10.87
N PHE A 14 -0.19 6.55 -11.63
CA PHE A 14 -0.16 5.09 -11.51
C PHE A 14 0.16 4.61 -10.10
N VAL A 15 1.20 5.19 -9.48
CA VAL A 15 1.59 4.86 -8.11
C VAL A 15 0.52 5.29 -7.11
N THR A 16 0.04 6.53 -7.23
CA THR A 16 -0.91 7.06 -6.25
C THR A 16 -2.24 6.34 -6.31
N SER A 17 -2.78 6.10 -7.51
CA SER A 17 -4.03 5.36 -7.68
C SER A 17 -3.88 3.89 -7.31
N GLY A 18 -2.79 3.23 -7.69
CA GLY A 18 -2.54 1.83 -7.35
C GLY A 18 -2.49 1.60 -5.84
N MET A 19 -1.73 2.44 -5.13
CA MET A 19 -1.67 2.39 -3.66
C MET A 19 -3.03 2.72 -3.03
N MET A 20 -3.73 3.76 -3.50
CA MET A 20 -5.06 4.13 -2.98
C MET A 20 -6.09 3.01 -3.18
N ILE A 21 -6.18 2.43 -4.37
CA ILE A 21 -7.15 1.37 -4.67
C ILE A 21 -6.86 0.13 -3.84
N CYS A 22 -5.59 -0.27 -3.73
CA CYS A 22 -5.17 -1.39 -2.90
C CYS A 22 -5.56 -1.17 -1.43
N SER A 23 -5.24 0.00 -0.86
CA SER A 23 -5.58 0.31 0.53
C SER A 23 -7.08 0.40 0.75
N LEU A 24 -7.84 1.05 -0.14
CA LEU A 24 -9.30 1.19 0.01
C LEU A 24 -10.00 -0.16 -0.07
N THR A 25 -9.63 -1.01 -1.02
CA THR A 25 -10.22 -2.36 -1.16
C THR A 25 -9.87 -3.24 0.05
N GLY A 26 -8.67 -3.11 0.62
CA GLY A 26 -8.29 -3.77 1.87
C GLY A 26 -9.12 -3.30 3.06
N VAL A 27 -9.34 -1.99 3.21
CA VAL A 27 -10.20 -1.42 4.26
C VAL A 27 -11.66 -1.87 4.09
N ILE A 28 -12.18 -1.88 2.86
CA ILE A 28 -13.54 -2.36 2.58
C ILE A 28 -13.67 -3.83 2.98
N TYR A 29 -12.71 -4.66 2.58
CA TYR A 29 -12.72 -6.07 2.95
C TYR A 29 -12.63 -6.26 4.46
N LEU A 30 -11.75 -5.52 5.15
CA LEU A 30 -11.61 -5.54 6.61
C LEU A 30 -12.95 -5.22 7.31
N LEU A 31 -13.64 -4.16 6.88
CA LEU A 31 -14.93 -3.76 7.45
C LEU A 31 -15.98 -4.87 7.29
N GLY A 32 -16.01 -5.51 6.12
CA GLY A 32 -16.98 -6.56 5.83
C GLY A 32 -16.67 -7.91 6.45
N HIS A 33 -15.41 -8.32 6.40
CA HIS A 33 -14.97 -9.67 6.78
C HIS A 33 -14.62 -9.78 8.26
N GLU A 34 -13.83 -8.85 8.81
CA GLU A 34 -13.41 -8.91 10.22
C GLU A 34 -14.42 -8.23 11.12
N LEU A 35 -14.85 -7.01 10.78
CA LEU A 35 -15.79 -6.23 11.60
C LEU A 35 -17.26 -6.61 11.35
N GLN A 36 -17.52 -7.56 10.45
CA GLN A 36 -18.86 -8.07 10.09
C GLN A 36 -19.85 -6.98 9.62
N ILE A 37 -19.36 -5.80 9.20
CA ILE A 37 -20.20 -4.71 8.73
C ILE A 37 -20.66 -5.04 7.31
N ASN A 38 -21.93 -5.41 7.15
CA ASN A 38 -22.50 -5.70 5.84
C ASN A 38 -21.67 -6.73 5.04
N ARG A 39 -21.37 -7.86 5.67
CA ARG A 39 -20.49 -8.93 5.16
C ARG A 39 -20.82 -9.36 3.72
N VAL A 40 -22.10 -9.44 3.37
CA VAL A 40 -22.56 -9.86 2.03
C VAL A 40 -22.02 -8.94 0.94
N LEU A 41 -21.99 -7.62 1.20
CA LEU A 41 -21.55 -6.64 0.22
C LEU A 41 -20.04 -6.36 0.33
N LEU A 42 -19.50 -6.22 1.55
CA LEU A 42 -18.13 -5.72 1.75
C LEU A 42 -17.09 -6.84 1.98
N GLY A 43 -17.50 -7.95 2.60
CA GLY A 43 -16.62 -9.06 2.96
C GLY A 43 -16.68 -10.24 1.98
N ASN A 44 -17.17 -10.00 0.75
CA ASN A 44 -17.30 -11.04 -0.25
C ASN A 44 -15.97 -11.31 -0.99
N HIS A 45 -15.91 -12.47 -1.65
CA HIS A 45 -14.74 -12.90 -2.39
C HIS A 45 -14.33 -11.94 -3.52
N ASN A 46 -15.29 -11.26 -4.16
CA ASN A 46 -14.97 -10.34 -5.25
C ASN A 46 -14.16 -9.14 -4.75
N VAL A 47 -14.49 -8.60 -3.57
CA VAL A 47 -13.70 -7.52 -2.95
C VAL A 47 -12.28 -8.00 -2.68
N LEU A 48 -12.11 -9.21 -2.14
CA LEU A 48 -10.79 -9.81 -1.90
C LEU A 48 -10.01 -10.01 -3.20
N ALA A 49 -10.66 -10.49 -4.26
CA ALA A 49 -10.03 -10.70 -5.57
C ALA A 49 -9.58 -9.37 -6.19
N ILE A 50 -10.41 -8.32 -6.11
CA ILE A 50 -10.04 -6.97 -6.56
C ILE A 50 -8.86 -6.44 -5.75
N HIS A 51 -8.84 -6.66 -4.43
CA HIS A 51 -7.72 -6.29 -3.58
C HIS A 51 -6.42 -6.98 -4.01
N GLY A 52 -6.46 -8.30 -4.28
CA GLY A 52 -5.29 -9.05 -4.79
C GLY A 52 -4.76 -8.50 -6.12
N ILE A 53 -5.65 -8.21 -7.07
CA ILE A 53 -5.28 -7.58 -8.35
C ILE A 53 -4.67 -6.20 -8.12
N ALA A 54 -5.29 -5.38 -7.27
CA ALA A 54 -4.79 -4.05 -6.92
C ALA A 54 -3.41 -4.12 -6.24
N ALA A 55 -3.16 -5.13 -5.40
CA ALA A 55 -1.88 -5.37 -4.76
C ALA A 55 -0.77 -5.71 -5.76
N ILE A 56 -1.07 -6.46 -6.82
CA ILE A 56 -0.12 -6.72 -7.93
C ILE A 56 0.25 -5.40 -8.60
N PHE A 57 -0.74 -4.58 -8.98
CA PHE A 57 -0.47 -3.26 -9.58
C PHE A 57 0.30 -2.32 -8.65
N ALA A 58 -0.03 -2.31 -7.36
CA ALA A 58 0.69 -1.53 -6.35
C ALA A 58 2.17 -1.96 -6.22
N THR A 59 2.44 -3.27 -6.30
CA THR A 59 3.79 -3.83 -6.26
C THR A 59 4.59 -3.45 -7.50
N LEU A 60 3.98 -3.55 -8.69
CA LEU A 60 4.59 -3.07 -9.95
C LEU A 60 4.86 -1.56 -9.90
N ALA A 61 3.93 -0.79 -9.35
CA ALA A 61 4.09 0.64 -9.16
C ALA A 61 5.26 0.97 -8.22
N LEU A 62 5.42 0.26 -7.11
CA LEU A 62 6.59 0.38 -6.23
C LEU A 62 7.88 0.13 -7.01
N GLY A 63 7.95 -0.99 -7.74
CA GLY A 63 9.13 -1.35 -8.53
C GLY A 63 9.52 -0.27 -9.53
N SER A 64 8.54 0.39 -10.15
CA SER A 64 8.78 1.46 -11.11
C SER A 64 9.46 2.71 -10.50
N ILE A 65 9.18 3.02 -9.23
CA ILE A 65 9.67 4.26 -8.58
C ILE A 65 10.92 4.06 -7.75
N LEU A 66 11.14 2.85 -7.22
CA LEU A 66 12.13 2.59 -6.18
C LEU A 66 13.55 3.10 -6.51
N PRO A 67 14.13 2.84 -7.71
CA PRO A 67 15.50 3.24 -8.00
C PRO A 67 15.71 4.76 -8.03
N PHE A 68 14.71 5.50 -8.52
CA PHE A 68 14.80 6.93 -8.72
C PHE A 68 14.36 7.71 -7.48
N HIS A 69 13.28 7.25 -6.84
CA HIS A 69 12.70 7.95 -5.70
C HIS A 69 13.54 7.77 -4.44
N LEU A 70 14.11 6.57 -4.23
CA LEU A 70 15.01 6.31 -3.10
C LEU A 70 16.30 7.13 -3.23
N LYS A 71 16.95 7.11 -4.40
CA LYS A 71 18.16 7.90 -4.66
C LYS A 71 17.91 9.40 -4.51
N ALA A 72 16.79 9.90 -5.02
CA ALA A 72 16.41 11.31 -4.88
C ALA A 72 16.08 11.68 -3.42
N GLY A 73 15.39 10.78 -2.70
CA GLY A 73 15.17 10.87 -1.26
C GLY A 73 16.51 11.04 -0.57
N LEU A 74 17.37 10.02 -0.64
CA LEU A 74 18.72 9.94 -0.06
C LEU A 74 19.64 11.13 -0.36
N LYS A 75 19.42 11.84 -1.47
CA LYS A 75 20.20 13.03 -1.80
C LYS A 75 19.60 14.33 -1.24
N SER A 76 18.29 14.38 -1.02
CA SER A 76 17.60 15.60 -0.56
C SER A 76 17.55 15.77 0.97
N GLY A 77 17.79 14.71 1.75
CA GLY A 77 17.64 14.72 3.21
C GLY A 77 16.19 14.88 3.72
N ARG A 78 15.20 15.05 2.84
CA ARG A 78 13.81 15.33 3.21
C ARG A 78 12.93 14.09 3.18
N LYS A 79 12.06 13.96 4.19
CA LYS A 79 11.01 12.92 4.28
C LYS A 79 11.52 11.46 4.34
N TRP A 80 12.78 11.22 4.73
CA TRP A 80 13.33 9.85 4.74
C TRP A 80 12.63 8.94 5.74
N HIS A 81 12.31 9.44 6.93
CA HIS A 81 11.57 8.65 7.93
C HIS A 81 10.26 8.12 7.35
N SER A 82 9.46 8.98 6.74
CA SER A 82 8.20 8.57 6.10
C SER A 82 8.38 7.70 4.85
N GLY A 83 9.47 7.88 4.09
CA GLY A 83 9.75 7.09 2.89
C GLY A 83 10.23 5.67 3.23
N PHE A 84 11.17 5.55 4.18
CA PHE A 84 11.65 4.26 4.68
C PHE A 84 10.55 3.53 5.44
N SER A 85 9.75 4.21 6.27
CA SER A 85 8.63 3.57 6.95
C SER A 85 7.63 2.99 5.96
N GLN A 86 7.31 3.71 4.87
CA GLN A 86 6.45 3.18 3.81
C GLN A 86 7.05 1.97 3.11
N LEU A 87 8.33 2.04 2.78
CA LEU A 87 9.00 0.92 2.12
C LEU A 87 8.98 -0.32 3.02
N SER A 88 9.31 -0.18 4.30
CA SER A 88 9.29 -1.28 5.27
C SER A 88 7.88 -1.85 5.48
N LEU A 89 6.87 -0.99 5.62
CA LEU A 89 5.47 -1.43 5.78
C LEU A 89 4.97 -2.13 4.51
N LEU A 90 5.31 -1.62 3.32
CA LEU A 90 4.91 -2.26 2.06
C LEU A 90 5.60 -3.61 1.88
N SER A 91 6.88 -3.73 2.24
CA SER A 91 7.57 -5.03 2.28
C SER A 91 6.89 -6.01 3.23
N ALA A 92 6.51 -5.56 4.43
CA ALA A 92 5.77 -6.38 5.39
C ALA A 92 4.41 -6.80 4.84
N LEU A 93 3.69 -5.93 4.13
CA LEU A 93 2.42 -6.25 3.47
C LEU A 93 2.57 -7.28 2.35
N ILE A 94 3.62 -7.17 1.53
CA ILE A 94 3.91 -8.15 0.48
C ILE A 94 4.21 -9.52 1.10
N ILE A 95 5.04 -9.56 2.14
CA ILE A 95 5.41 -10.81 2.83
C ILE A 95 4.17 -11.43 3.50
N SER A 96 3.41 -10.64 4.25
CA SER A 96 2.20 -11.14 4.92
C SER A 96 1.12 -11.55 3.91
N GLY A 97 0.95 -10.83 2.80
CA GLY A 97 0.04 -11.24 1.71
C GLY A 97 0.47 -12.57 1.07
N ALA A 98 1.77 -12.78 0.86
CA ALA A 98 2.30 -14.06 0.41
C ALA A 98 2.06 -15.17 1.46
N LEU A 99 2.25 -14.90 2.75
CA LEU A 99 1.94 -15.84 3.83
C LEU A 99 0.44 -16.19 3.92
N LEU A 100 -0.46 -15.24 3.64
CA LEU A 100 -1.90 -15.55 3.58
C LEU A 100 -2.26 -16.51 2.45
N TYR A 101 -1.48 -16.51 1.37
CA TYR A 101 -1.73 -17.34 0.20
C TYR A 101 -0.96 -18.68 0.23
N TYR A 102 0.28 -18.67 0.72
CA TYR A 102 1.20 -19.81 0.66
C TYR A 102 1.67 -20.31 2.04
N GLY A 103 1.32 -19.61 3.11
CA GLY A 103 1.74 -19.95 4.48
C GLY A 103 0.94 -21.09 5.09
N PRO A 104 1.40 -21.62 6.23
CA PRO A 104 0.72 -22.71 6.92
C PRO A 104 -0.56 -22.24 7.62
N GLU A 105 -1.56 -23.13 7.70
CA GLU A 105 -2.89 -22.83 8.24
C GLU A 105 -2.85 -22.29 9.68
N TRP A 106 -1.99 -22.84 10.54
CA TRP A 106 -1.88 -22.45 11.95
C TRP A 106 -1.44 -20.99 12.18
N MET A 107 -0.84 -20.34 11.18
CA MET A 107 -0.46 -18.93 11.25
C MET A 107 -1.52 -18.00 10.68
N ARG A 108 -2.51 -18.52 9.95
CA ARG A 108 -3.35 -17.75 9.05
C ARG A 108 -4.08 -16.61 9.77
N ASP A 109 -4.71 -16.89 10.90
CA ASP A 109 -5.48 -15.88 11.65
C ASP A 109 -4.57 -14.77 12.18
N THR A 110 -3.42 -15.12 12.76
CA THR A 110 -2.41 -14.14 13.18
C THR A 110 -1.91 -13.29 12.02
N VAL A 111 -1.71 -13.88 10.84
CA VAL A 111 -1.27 -13.13 9.66
C VAL A 111 -2.37 -12.21 9.15
N ILE A 112 -3.65 -12.58 9.24
CA ILE A 112 -4.79 -11.71 8.89
C ILE A 112 -4.77 -10.46 9.77
N ASP A 113 -4.65 -10.63 11.08
CA ASP A 113 -4.60 -9.52 12.04
C ASP A 113 -3.42 -8.59 11.75
N VAL A 114 -2.23 -9.17 11.61
CA VAL A 114 -0.99 -8.42 11.35
C VAL A 114 -1.06 -7.70 10.01
N HIS A 115 -1.49 -8.36 8.94
CA HIS A 115 -1.63 -7.76 7.61
C HIS A 115 -2.60 -6.58 7.64
N SER A 116 -3.72 -6.74 8.34
CA SER A 116 -4.76 -5.71 8.46
C SER A 116 -4.26 -4.48 9.22
N VAL A 117 -3.62 -4.68 10.39
CA VAL A 117 -3.08 -3.58 11.20
C VAL A 117 -1.97 -2.84 10.46
N ILE A 118 -1.04 -3.57 9.85
CA ILE A 118 0.03 -2.97 9.03
C ILE A 118 -0.56 -2.23 7.83
N GLY A 119 -1.63 -2.76 7.22
CA GLY A 119 -2.33 -2.15 6.09
C GLY A 119 -2.92 -0.78 6.44
N LEU A 120 -3.58 -0.68 7.58
CA LEU A 120 -4.11 0.58 8.10
C LEU A 120 -3.01 1.58 8.41
N LEU A 121 -1.93 1.13 9.07
CA LEU A 121 -0.79 1.98 9.40
C LEU A 121 -0.09 2.51 8.13
N PHE A 122 0.14 1.63 7.15
CA PHE A 122 0.66 1.99 5.84
C PHE A 122 -0.22 3.05 5.20
N PHE A 123 -1.54 2.85 5.17
CA PHE A 123 -2.46 3.75 4.50
C PHE A 123 -2.46 5.15 5.15
N ALA A 124 -2.47 5.23 6.48
CA ALA A 124 -2.39 6.50 7.19
C ALA A 124 -1.08 7.26 6.85
N ILE A 125 0.06 6.58 6.91
CA ILE A 125 1.36 7.18 6.56
C ILE A 125 1.42 7.52 5.06
N PHE A 126 0.78 6.72 4.21
CA PHE A 126 0.63 6.98 2.77
C PHE A 126 -0.02 8.33 2.50
N LEU A 127 -1.17 8.60 3.13
CA LEU A 127 -1.86 9.87 3.01
C LEU A 127 -1.01 11.06 3.49
N MET A 128 -0.27 10.91 4.60
CA MET A 128 0.60 11.95 5.14
C MET A 128 1.86 12.21 4.30
N HIS A 129 2.37 11.18 3.61
CA HIS A 129 3.58 11.31 2.80
C HIS A 129 3.31 12.06 1.49
N GLN A 130 2.09 11.93 0.94
CA GLN A 130 1.70 12.64 -0.27
C GLN A 130 1.93 14.16 -0.09
N PRO A 131 2.57 14.83 -1.06
CA PRO A 131 2.68 16.28 -1.01
C PRO A 131 1.26 16.86 -1.16
N ILE A 132 0.73 17.38 -0.05
CA ILE A 132 -0.47 18.22 -0.05
C ILE A 132 -0.18 19.38 -0.99
N ARG A 133 -0.76 19.31 -2.19
CA ARG A 133 -0.80 20.44 -3.12
C ARG A 133 -2.18 21.06 -2.91
N LEU A 134 -2.30 21.91 -1.89
CA LEU A 134 -3.40 22.87 -1.86
C LEU A 134 -3.28 23.65 -3.17
N ARG A 135 -4.26 23.44 -4.04
CA ARG A 135 -4.44 24.24 -5.24
C ARG A 135 -5.04 25.55 -4.72
N GLU A 136 -4.23 26.60 -4.67
CA GLU A 136 -4.71 27.97 -4.82
C GLU A 136 -4.72 28.30 -6.32
#